data_AF-U6EDP9-F1
#
_entry.id   AF-U6EDP9-F1
#
_cell.length_a   1.000
_cell.length_b   1.000
_cell.length_c   1.000
_cell.angle_alpha   90.00
_cell.angle_beta   90.00
_cell.angle_gamma   90.00
#
_symmetry.space_group_name_H-M   'P 1'
#
loop_
_entity.id
_entity.type
_entity.pdbx_description
1 polymer ?
#
loop_
_entity_poly.entity_id
_entity_poly.type
_entity_poly.pdbx_seq_one_letter_code
_entity_poly.pdbx_strand_id
1 'polypeptide(L)'
;MLIKILGIIVVLMALRTLIAQNRAERLLYLNVIGFSISAMIGLYINTPFGAIIAITFFVTATLSSNAIAYSLGRVKEEIMVK
;
A
#
# COMPACT_ATOMS: atom_id res chain seq x y z
N MET A 1 8.32 -17.91 -9.15
CA MET A 1 8.83 -17.82 -7.76
C MET A 1 8.45 -16.49 -7.12
N LEU A 2 8.80 -15.35 -7.72
CA LEU A 2 8.53 -14.00 -7.19
C LEU A 2 7.05 -13.73 -6.89
N ILE A 3 6.13 -14.06 -7.81
CA ILE A 3 4.68 -13.88 -7.59
C ILE A 3 4.18 -14.65 -6.36
N LYS A 4 4.70 -15.86 -6.08
CA LYS A 4 4.31 -16.63 -4.89
C LYS A 4 4.80 -15.95 -3.61
N ILE A 5 6.03 -15.44 -3.62
CA ILE A 5 6.61 -14.69 -2.50
C ILE A 5 5.79 -13.42 -2.23
N LEU A 6 5.48 -12.65 -3.28
CA LEU A 6 4.63 -11.45 -3.17
C LEU A 6 3.23 -11.78 -2.65
N GLY A 7 2.63 -12.88 -3.11
CA GLY A 7 1.34 -13.35 -2.59
C GLY A 7 1.38 -13.66 -1.09
N ILE A 8 2.42 -14.33 -0.60
CA ILE A 8 2.62 -14.58 0.84
C ILE A 8 2.77 -13.27 1.61
N ILE A 9 3.58 -12.33 1.10
CA ILE A 9 3.76 -11.00 1.70
C ILE A 9 2.42 -10.26 1.80
N VAL A 10 1.62 -10.26 0.72
CA VAL A 10 0.30 -9.62 0.70
C VAL A 10 -0.61 -10.21 1.77
N VAL A 11 -0.70 -11.54 1.88
CA VAL A 11 -1.54 -12.20 2.89
C VAL A 11 -1.06 -11.85 4.31
N LEU A 12 0.25 -11.89 4.58
CA LEU A 12 0.80 -11.54 5.88
C LEU A 12 0.56 -10.08 6.26
N MET A 13 0.75 -9.15 5.32
CA MET A 13 0.52 -7.73 5.55
C MET A 13 -0.97 -7.41 5.69
N ALA A 14 -1.85 -8.10 4.95
CA ALA A 14 -3.29 -7.97 5.11
C ALA A 14 -3.72 -8.39 6.53
N LEU A 15 -3.21 -9.52 7.02
CA LEU A 15 -3.47 -9.97 8.39
C LEU A 15 -2.95 -8.95 9.42
N ARG A 16 -1.73 -8.45 9.25
CA ARG A 16 -1.15 -7.40 10.11
C ARG A 16 -1.99 -6.11 10.09
N THR A 17 -2.53 -5.75 8.93
CA THR A 17 -3.42 -4.57 8.77
C THR A 17 -4.71 -4.70 9.57
N LEU A 18 -5.25 -5.92 9.72
CA LEU A 18 -6.46 -6.18 10.50
C LEU A 18 -6.19 -6.19 12.01
N ILE A 19 -5.02 -6.68 12.42
CA ILE A 19 -4.64 -6.81 13.84
C ILE A 19 -4.13 -5.48 14.42
N ALA A 20 -3.44 -4.67 13.60
CA ALA A 20 -2.79 -3.45 14.08
C ALA A 20 -3.80 -2.43 14.64
N GLN A 21 -3.58 -2.01 15.87
CA GLN A 21 -4.44 -1.04 16.54
C GLN A 21 -4.09 0.41 16.14
N ASN A 22 -2.82 0.67 15.83
CA ASN A 22 -2.38 2.00 15.43
C ASN A 22 -2.68 2.25 13.95
N ARG A 23 -3.39 3.33 13.64
CA ARG A 23 -3.72 3.74 12.26
C ARG A 23 -2.47 4.00 11.41
N ALA A 24 -1.42 4.57 12.00
CA ALA A 24 -0.16 4.81 11.28
C ALA A 24 0.52 3.49 10.89
N GLU A 25 0.50 2.49 11.77
CA GLU A 25 1.05 1.17 11.50
C GLU A 25 0.26 0.45 10.39
N ARG A 26 -1.08 0.53 10.41
CA ARG A 26 -1.95 -0.02 9.36
C ARG A 26 -1.63 0.55 7.98
N LEU A 27 -1.31 1.84 7.89
CA LEU A 27 -0.96 2.47 6.61
C LEU A 27 0.34 1.91 6.02
N LEU A 28 1.33 1.61 6.87
CA LEU A 28 2.58 0.99 6.41
C LEU A 28 2.30 -0.37 5.77
N TYR A 29 1.47 -1.20 6.41
CA TYR A 29 1.09 -2.50 5.86
C TYR A 29 0.28 -2.39 4.57
N LEU A 30 -0.65 -1.44 4.49
CA LEU A 30 -1.41 -1.17 3.27
C LEU A 30 -0.50 -0.71 2.12
N ASN A 31 0.52 0.11 2.39
CA ASN A 31 1.48 0.52 1.39
C ASN A 31 2.28 -0.67 0.83
N VAL A 32 2.74 -1.59 1.69
CA VAL A 32 3.44 -2.81 1.25
C VAL A 32 2.54 -3.69 0.38
N ILE A 33 1.24 -3.80 0.72
CA ILE A 33 0.26 -4.51 -0.11
C ILE A 33 0.15 -3.85 -1.49
N GLY A 34 -0.01 -2.53 -1.55
CA GLY A 34 -0.09 -1.79 -2.81
C GLY A 34 1.16 -1.99 -3.69
N PHE A 35 2.36 -1.89 -3.11
CA PHE A 35 3.60 -2.11 -3.86
C PHE A 35 3.72 -3.55 -4.37
N SER A 36 3.31 -4.53 -3.55
CA SER A 36 3.31 -5.94 -3.93
C SER A 36 2.34 -6.22 -5.08
N ILE A 37 1.14 -5.62 -5.05
CA ILE A 37 0.16 -5.72 -6.14
C ILE A 37 0.72 -5.09 -7.43
N SER A 38 1.31 -3.90 -7.35
CA SER A 38 1.97 -3.27 -8.50
C SER A 38 3.04 -4.17 -9.13
N ALA A 39 3.90 -4.76 -8.30
CA ALA A 39 4.94 -5.67 -8.76
C ALA A 39 4.33 -6.94 -9.39
N MET A 40 3.25 -7.47 -8.81
CA MET A 40 2.53 -8.62 -9.38
C MET A 40 1.91 -8.29 -10.74
N ILE A 41 1.32 -7.10 -10.93
CA ILE A 41 0.79 -6.65 -12.22
C ILE A 41 1.90 -6.68 -13.28
N GLY A 42 3.05 -6.07 -12.99
CA GLY A 42 4.18 -6.00 -13.92
C GLY A 42 4.79 -7.37 -14.24
N LEU A 43 4.79 -8.31 -13.29
CA LEU A 43 5.32 -9.67 -13.49
C LEU A 43 4.31 -10.60 -14.19
N TYR A 44 3.02 -10.37 -14.03
CA TYR A 44 1.97 -11.23 -14.57
C TYR A 44 1.59 -10.83 -16.00
N ILE A 45 1.44 -9.53 -16.27
CA ILE A 45 1.03 -9.01 -17.57
C ILE A 45 2.28 -8.64 -18.38
N ASN A 46 2.78 -9.60 -19.16
CA ASN A 46 4.01 -9.46 -19.96
C ASN A 46 3.78 -8.68 -21.27
N THR A 47 3.20 -7.48 -21.17
CA THR A 47 3.01 -6.56 -22.30
C THR A 47 3.40 -5.14 -21.89
N PRO A 48 3.72 -4.24 -22.84
CA PRO A 48 3.96 -2.83 -22.53
C PRO A 48 2.80 -2.17 -21.77
N PHE A 49 1.57 -2.60 -22.07
CA PHE A 49 0.38 -2.11 -21.36
C PHE A 49 0.34 -2.58 -19.89
N GLY A 50 0.82 -3.79 -19.59
CA GLY A 50 1.00 -4.27 -18.22
C GLY A 50 1.92 -3.37 -17.38
N ALA A 51 3.00 -2.88 -17.99
CA ALA A 51 3.90 -1.92 -17.35
C ALA A 51 3.21 -0.58 -17.06
N ILE A 52 2.41 -0.06 -18.01
CA ILE A 52 1.61 1.16 -17.82
C ILE A 52 0.66 0.99 -16.64
N ILE A 53 -0.10 -0.11 -16.58
CA ILE A 53 -1.02 -0.38 -15.46
C ILE A 53 -0.26 -0.45 -14.13
N ALA A 54 0.86 -1.16 -14.08
CA ALA A 54 1.68 -1.27 -12.87
C ALA A 54 2.15 0.10 -12.38
N ILE A 55 2.68 0.95 -13.27
CA ILE A 55 3.13 2.30 -12.93
C ILE A 55 1.97 3.16 -12.43
N THR A 56 0.84 3.16 -13.15
CA THR A 56 -0.35 3.93 -12.74
C THR A 56 -0.85 3.48 -11.36
N PHE A 57 -0.91 2.18 -11.11
CA PHE A 57 -1.30 1.63 -9.81
C PHE A 57 -0.30 2.03 -8.71
N PHE A 58 1.01 1.93 -8.99
CA PHE A 58 2.06 2.31 -8.04
C PHE A 58 1.97 3.78 -7.61
N VAL A 59 1.86 4.68 -8.58
CA VAL A 59 1.79 6.14 -8.33
C VAL A 59 0.53 6.47 -7.54
N THR A 60 -0.62 5.95 -7.95
CA THR A 60 -1.90 6.22 -7.25
C THR A 60 -1.93 5.65 -5.84
N ALA A 61 -1.40 4.44 -5.63
CA ALA A 61 -1.28 3.83 -4.30
C ALA A 61 -0.34 4.64 -3.38
N THR A 62 0.76 5.17 -3.93
CA THR A 62 1.71 6.01 -3.18
C THR A 62 1.06 7.35 -2.78
N LEU A 63 0.40 8.01 -3.72
CA LEU A 63 -0.30 9.28 -3.46
C LEU A 63 -1.39 9.11 -2.40
N SER A 64 -2.22 8.07 -2.53
CA SER A 64 -3.28 7.76 -1.57
C SER A 64 -2.70 7.49 -0.17
N SER A 65 -1.67 6.65 -0.06
CA SER A 65 -1.07 6.31 1.24
C SER A 65 -0.50 7.54 1.95
N ASN A 66 0.19 8.42 1.20
CA ASN A 66 0.76 9.65 1.76
C ASN A 66 -0.32 10.67 2.12
N ALA A 67 -1.39 10.79 1.32
CA ALA A 67 -2.51 11.67 1.62
C ALA A 67 -3.24 11.25 2.91
N ILE A 68 -3.42 9.95 3.14
CA ILE A 68 -4.04 9.44 4.38
C ILE A 68 -3.11 9.67 5.57
N ALA A 69 -1.81 9.42 5.43
CA ALA A 69 -0.82 9.68 6.48
C ALA A 69 -0.80 11.17 6.88
N TYR A 70 -0.75 12.06 5.90
CA TYR A 70 -0.82 13.51 6.12
C TYR A 70 -2.09 13.92 6.84
N SER A 71 -3.24 13.40 6.40
CA SER A 71 -4.54 13.72 7.00
C SER A 71 -4.64 13.25 8.46
N LEU A 72 -4.13 12.04 8.78
CA LEU A 72 -4.09 11.54 10.14
C LEU A 72 -3.18 12.37 11.05
N GLY A 73 -2.02 12.80 10.54
CA GLY A 73 -1.12 13.70 11.26
C GLY A 73 -1.80 15.02 11.59
N ARG A 74 -2.44 15.65 10.60
CA ARG A 74 -3.14 16.93 10.76
C ARG A 74 -4.30 16.85 11.74
N VAL A 75 -5.12 15.81 11.65
CA VAL A 75 -6.24 15.60 12.60
C VAL A 75 -5.73 15.42 14.03
N LYS A 76 -4.61 14.72 14.23
CA LYS A 76 -4.01 14.55 15.57
C LYS A 76 -3.54 15.90 16.15
N GLU A 77 -2.95 16.75 15.31
CA GLU A 77 -2.50 18.10 15.70
C GLU A 77 -3.69 18.99 16.08
N GLU A 78 -4.75 19.02 15.27
CA GLU A 78 -5.96 19.81 15.54
C GLU A 78 -6.66 19.42 16.85
N ILE A 79 -6.63 18.14 17.24
CA ILE A 79 -7.19 17.67 18.52
C ILE A 79 -6.32 18.12 19.70
N MET A 80 -4.99 18.20 19.55
CA MET A 80 -4.06 18.54 20.64
C MET A 80 -3.99 20.05 20.92
N VAL A 81 -4.32 20.89 19.93
CA VAL A 81 -4.34 22.35 20.06
C VAL A 81 -5.64 22.88 20.69
N LYS A 82 -6.68 22.04 20.82
CA LYS A 82 -7.92 22.32 21.55
C LYS A 82 -7.88 21.84 22.99
#